data_AF-A0AAW8UEW3-F1
#
_entry.id   AF-A0AAW8UEW3-F1
#
_cell.length_a   1.000
_cell.length_b   1.000
_cell.length_c   1.000
_cell.angle_alpha   90.00
_cell.angle_beta   90.00
_cell.angle_gamma   90.00
#
_symmetry.space_group_name_H-M   'P 1'
#
loop_
_entity.id
_entity.type
_entity.pdbx_description
1 polymer ?
#
loop_
_entity_poly.entity_id
_entity_poly.type
_entity_poly.pdbx_seq_one_letter_code
_entity_poly.pdbx_strand_id
1 'polypeptide(L)'
;MKQEEKTDSEIISQSDYVPKKWDKFKSFINDGVIYLAIILILILLNIWQFLCHGNPSEFLKTVFFNKSGEFQWLGVTAIIAACSFLGTSLISLQNRKVDLVSKSRIKWINDTKKLTALYLKDAIRLKNGTQNEKEKKEALDRFRETRELLLLNYSDNEDNKQIRRCIKDCNKYIIKWRKLKSQVKSGQMKKSDLPKSPVNVISNLRMVSTDYFKREWDKAKKGK
;
A
#
# COMPACT_ATOMS: atom_id res chain seq x y z
N MET A 1 3.92 -11.54 -45.33
CA MET A 1 3.56 -10.45 -44.41
C MET A 1 3.64 -11.02 -42.99
N LYS A 2 4.84 -10.97 -42.38
CA LYS A 2 5.15 -11.60 -41.09
C LYS A 2 4.74 -10.64 -39.98
N GLN A 3 3.84 -11.09 -39.11
CA GLN A 3 3.44 -10.37 -37.90
C GLN A 3 4.44 -10.63 -36.78
N GLU A 4 4.61 -9.59 -35.97
CA GLU A 4 5.59 -9.40 -34.92
C GLU A 4 5.43 -10.41 -33.78
N GLU A 5 6.53 -11.06 -33.46
CA GLU A 5 6.76 -11.73 -32.19
C GLU A 5 7.53 -10.73 -31.31
N LYS A 6 6.83 -10.04 -30.40
CA LYS A 6 7.46 -9.26 -29.33
C LYS A 6 7.23 -10.00 -28.04
N THR A 7 8.31 -10.64 -27.61
CA THR A 7 8.49 -11.45 -26.42
C THR A 7 8.24 -10.67 -25.14
N ASP A 8 7.41 -11.26 -24.29
CA ASP A 8 7.31 -11.00 -22.86
C ASP A 8 8.63 -11.40 -22.18
N SER A 9 9.44 -10.42 -21.79
CA SER A 9 10.48 -10.64 -20.77
C SER A 9 10.92 -9.31 -20.18
N GLU A 10 10.08 -8.70 -19.33
CA GLU A 10 10.51 -7.73 -18.31
C GLU A 10 9.38 -7.46 -17.30
N ILE A 11 8.91 -8.52 -16.64
CA ILE A 11 8.28 -8.36 -15.32
C ILE A 11 9.43 -8.31 -14.32
N ILE A 12 10.15 -7.18 -14.32
CA ILE A 12 11.03 -6.81 -13.22
C ILE A 12 10.12 -6.56 -12.02
N SER A 13 10.32 -7.38 -10.99
CA SER A 13 9.86 -7.12 -9.64
C SER A 13 10.13 -5.66 -9.26
N GLN A 14 9.09 -4.83 -9.28
CA GLN A 14 9.14 -3.44 -8.82
C GLN A 14 9.23 -3.32 -7.28
N SER A 15 9.53 -4.40 -6.53
CA SER A 15 9.64 -4.33 -5.08
C SER A 15 11.01 -3.89 -4.53
N ASP A 16 12.09 -3.88 -5.33
CA ASP A 16 13.45 -3.69 -4.79
C ASP A 16 14.33 -2.70 -5.55
N TYR A 17 13.75 -1.67 -6.16
CA TYR A 17 14.53 -0.52 -6.66
C TYR A 17 14.33 0.70 -5.76
N VAL A 18 14.82 0.61 -4.52
CA VAL A 18 15.23 1.83 -3.81
C VAL A 18 16.49 2.31 -4.52
N PRO A 19 16.49 3.48 -5.19
CA PRO A 19 17.67 3.93 -5.91
C PRO A 19 18.82 4.07 -4.90
N LYS A 20 20.00 3.49 -5.16
CA LYS A 20 21.22 3.62 -4.33
C LYS A 20 21.55 5.06 -3.87
N LYS A 21 21.03 6.08 -4.57
CA LYS A 21 21.11 7.50 -4.16
C LYS A 21 20.34 7.81 -2.87
N TRP A 22 19.24 7.12 -2.58
CA TRP A 22 18.41 7.36 -1.41
C TRP A 22 19.02 6.84 -0.11
N ASP A 23 19.78 5.75 -0.17
CA ASP A 23 20.46 5.22 1.02
C ASP A 23 21.63 6.11 1.43
N LYS A 24 22.39 6.63 0.45
CA LYS A 24 23.41 7.67 0.69
C LYS A 24 22.81 8.97 1.24
N PHE A 25 21.62 9.37 0.75
CA PHE A 25 20.94 10.56 1.24
C PHE A 25 20.41 10.37 2.67
N LYS A 26 19.88 9.18 2.99
CA LYS A 26 19.47 8.83 4.35
C LYS A 26 20.66 8.80 5.31
N SER A 27 21.79 8.21 4.93
CA SER A 27 22.99 8.20 5.79
C SER A 27 23.47 9.63 6.03
N PHE A 28 23.53 10.46 4.98
CA PHE A 28 23.91 11.87 5.09
C PHE A 28 22.98 12.66 6.03
N ILE A 29 21.67 12.45 5.96
CA ILE A 29 20.71 13.08 6.89
C ILE A 29 20.90 12.55 8.31
N ASN A 30 21.09 11.24 8.49
CA ASN A 30 21.26 10.65 9.81
C ASN A 30 22.54 11.17 10.48
N ASP A 31 23.64 11.21 9.72
CA ASP A 31 24.92 11.75 10.16
C ASP A 31 24.77 13.25 10.47
N GLY A 32 24.12 14.03 9.59
CA GLY A 32 23.84 15.45 9.81
C GLY A 32 23.01 15.72 11.07
N VAL A 33 21.99 14.90 11.34
CA VAL A 33 21.17 14.99 12.55
C VAL A 33 21.99 14.65 13.80
N ILE A 34 22.90 13.67 13.72
CA ILE A 34 23.81 13.32 14.81
C ILE A 34 24.76 14.50 15.10
N TYR A 35 25.39 15.08 14.08
CA TYR A 35 26.27 16.25 14.26
C TYR A 35 25.52 17.45 14.86
N LEU A 36 24.29 17.69 14.42
CA LEU A 36 23.47 18.76 14.97
C LEU A 36 23.02 18.49 16.41
N ALA A 37 22.68 17.25 16.75
CA ALA A 37 22.39 16.87 18.12
C ALA A 37 23.62 17.07 19.01
N ILE A 38 24.81 16.72 18.54
CA ILE A 38 26.08 16.98 19.24
C ILE A 38 26.29 18.50 19.43
N ILE A 39 26.09 19.31 18.37
CA ILE A 39 26.21 20.77 18.47
C ILE A 39 25.20 21.35 19.47
N LEU A 40 23.95 20.87 19.45
CA LEU A 40 22.90 21.29 20.40
C LEU A 40 23.26 20.91 21.84
N ILE A 41 23.76 19.69 22.06
CA ILE A 41 24.22 19.22 23.37
C ILE A 41 25.40 20.10 23.85
N LEU A 42 26.36 20.40 22.98
CA LEU A 42 27.48 21.28 23.32
C LEU A 42 27.01 22.69 23.66
N ILE A 43 26.04 23.26 22.92
CA ILE A 43 25.44 24.55 23.23
C ILE A 43 24.74 24.51 24.61
N LEU A 44 23.93 23.47 24.87
CA LEU A 44 23.24 23.30 26.14
C LEU A 44 24.21 23.12 27.33
N LEU A 45 25.29 22.36 27.16
CA LEU A 45 26.35 22.20 28.16
C LEU A 45 27.05 23.53 28.47
N ASN A 46 27.31 24.34 27.44
CA ASN A 46 27.91 25.67 27.62
C ASN A 46 26.96 26.65 28.32
N ILE A 47 25.66 26.63 27.99
CA ILE A 47 24.64 27.42 28.68
C ILE A 47 24.53 26.98 30.15
N TRP A 48 24.50 25.68 30.41
CA TRP A 48 24.49 25.14 31.76
C TRP A 48 25.73 25.57 32.57
N GLN A 49 26.92 25.46 31.98
CA GLN A 49 28.16 25.91 32.62
C GLN A 49 28.12 27.39 32.98
N PHE A 50 27.61 28.24 32.07
CA PHE A 50 27.41 29.67 32.30
C PHE A 50 26.44 29.93 33.47
N LEU A 51 25.30 29.22 33.51
CA LEU A 51 24.33 29.36 34.59
C LEU A 51 24.88 28.95 35.96
N CYS A 52 25.72 27.90 36.02
CA CYS A 52 26.29 27.40 37.27
C CYS A 52 27.50 28.22 37.77
N HIS A 53 28.32 28.77 36.88
CA HIS A 53 29.61 29.40 37.24
C HIS A 53 29.67 30.90 36.96
N GLY A 54 28.62 31.48 36.36
CA GLY A 54 28.51 32.92 36.09
C GLY A 54 29.44 33.47 35.00
N ASN A 55 30.35 32.67 34.46
CA ASN A 55 31.32 33.09 33.44
C ASN A 55 31.02 32.45 32.08
N PRO A 56 30.82 33.24 31.00
CA PRO A 56 30.52 32.70 29.68
C PRO A 56 31.78 32.07 29.12
N SER A 57 31.64 30.86 28.56
CA SER A 57 32.75 30.19 27.88
C SER A 57 33.21 30.99 26.66
N GLU A 58 34.47 30.82 26.25
CA GLU A 58 35.03 31.47 25.06
C GLU A 58 34.21 31.19 23.78
N PHE A 59 33.55 30.03 23.73
CA PHE A 59 32.61 29.70 22.66
C PHE A 59 31.35 30.59 22.67
N LEU A 60 30.71 30.77 23.82
CA LEU A 60 29.54 31.65 23.94
C LEU A 60 29.89 33.10 23.65
N LYS A 61 31.08 33.56 24.09
CA LYS A 61 31.59 34.89 23.74
C LYS A 61 31.74 35.06 22.23
N THR A 62 32.30 34.06 21.55
CA THR A 62 32.51 34.12 20.09
C THR A 62 31.20 34.06 19.29
N VAL A 63 30.20 33.32 19.78
CA VAL A 63 28.93 33.10 19.06
C VAL A 63 27.88 34.18 19.34
N PHE A 64 27.84 34.71 20.56
CA PHE A 64 26.79 35.62 21.02
C PHE A 64 27.28 37.02 21.39
N PHE A 65 28.59 37.29 21.42
CA PHE A 65 29.11 38.59 21.82
C PHE A 65 30.09 39.14 20.77
N ASN A 66 30.09 40.45 20.56
CA ASN A 66 31.05 41.11 19.68
C ASN A 66 32.35 41.44 20.43
N LYS A 67 33.36 41.97 19.71
CA LYS A 67 34.64 42.39 20.31
C LYS A 67 34.49 43.51 21.35
N SER A 68 33.38 44.25 21.36
CA SER A 68 33.04 45.26 22.37
C SER A 68 32.26 44.69 23.57
N GLY A 69 31.99 43.38 23.61
CA GLY A 69 31.28 42.72 24.71
C GLY A 69 29.75 42.86 24.67
N GLU A 70 29.19 43.40 23.59
CA GLU A 70 27.74 43.53 23.41
C GLU A 70 27.15 42.27 22.80
N PHE A 71 25.95 41.92 23.25
CA PHE A 71 25.22 40.75 22.80
C PHE A 71 24.70 40.91 21.37
N GLN A 72 24.98 39.92 20.51
CA GLN A 72 24.53 39.87 19.13
C GLN A 72 23.39 38.87 18.96
N TRP A 73 22.22 39.38 18.57
CA TRP A 73 21.04 38.57 18.26
C TRP A 73 21.20 37.63 17.05
N LEU A 74 22.18 37.90 16.18
CA LEU A 74 22.41 37.14 14.96
C LEU A 74 22.66 35.65 15.23
N GLY A 75 23.47 35.32 16.24
CA GLY A 75 23.74 33.92 16.62
C GLY A 75 22.49 33.18 17.08
N VAL A 76 21.63 33.84 17.86
CA VAL A 76 20.34 33.27 18.32
C VAL A 76 19.43 32.99 17.13
N THR A 77 19.28 33.96 16.22
CA THR A 77 18.42 33.81 15.04
C THR A 77 18.90 32.69 14.11
N ALA A 78 20.22 32.53 13.94
CA ALA A 78 20.79 31.46 13.14
C ALA A 78 20.50 30.07 13.72
N ILE A 79 20.59 29.91 15.05
CA ILE A 79 20.27 28.65 15.74
C ILE A 79 18.78 28.32 15.60
N ILE A 80 17.90 29.30 15.80
CA ILE A 80 16.44 29.10 15.65
C ILE A 80 16.09 28.70 14.21
N ALA A 81 16.70 29.35 13.22
CA ALA A 81 16.49 29.03 11.82
C ALA A 81 16.97 27.61 11.48
N ALA A 82 18.16 27.22 11.96
CA ALA A 82 18.70 25.87 11.77
C ALA A 82 17.78 24.81 12.40
N CYS A 83 17.34 25.01 13.65
CA CYS A 83 16.43 24.09 14.33
C CYS A 83 15.08 23.97 13.60
N SER A 84 14.53 25.09 13.12
CA SER A 84 13.27 25.12 12.39
C SER A 84 13.37 24.39 11.04
N PHE A 85 14.47 24.60 10.30
CA PHE A 85 14.72 23.91 9.03
C PHE A 85 14.85 22.39 9.22
N LEU A 86 15.56 21.96 10.27
CA LEU A 86 15.76 20.54 10.57
C LEU A 86 14.48 19.88 11.07
N GLY A 87 13.76 20.53 11.97
CA GLY A 87 12.46 20.06 12.44
C GLY A 87 11.49 19.87 11.27
N THR A 88 11.39 20.87 10.40
CA THR A 88 10.55 20.80 9.19
C THR A 88 11.02 19.67 8.26
N SER A 89 12.33 19.51 8.06
CA SER A 89 12.89 18.46 7.22
C SER A 89 12.58 17.06 7.76
N LEU A 90 12.75 16.82 9.06
CA LEU A 90 12.45 15.55 9.71
C LEU A 90 10.96 15.21 9.64
N ILE A 91 10.09 16.17 9.96
CA ILE A 91 8.64 16.03 9.85
C ILE A 91 8.25 15.72 8.39
N SER A 92 8.84 16.42 7.42
CA SER A 92 8.57 16.19 6.00
C SER A 92 8.94 14.78 5.54
N LEU A 93 10.04 14.20 6.07
CA LEU A 93 10.48 12.85 5.74
C LEU A 93 9.52 11.79 6.31
N GLN A 94 9.05 11.99 7.54
CA GLN A 94 8.03 11.12 8.15
C GLN A 94 6.73 11.17 7.34
N ASN A 95 6.25 12.39 7.01
CA ASN A 95 5.05 12.58 6.21
C ASN A 95 5.15 11.96 4.82
N ARG A 96 6.32 12.04 4.16
CA ARG A 96 6.56 11.37 2.87
C ARG A 96 6.46 9.85 2.98
N LYS A 97 7.02 9.23 4.02
CA LYS A 97 6.92 7.77 4.22
C LYS A 97 5.46 7.35 4.40
N VAL A 98 4.72 8.05 5.24
CA VAL A 98 3.29 7.79 5.49
C VAL A 98 2.46 7.95 4.22
N ASP A 99 2.73 9.00 3.44
CA ASP A 99 2.06 9.26 2.16
C ASP A 99 2.37 8.17 1.12
N LEU A 100 3.62 7.71 1.03
CA LEU A 100 4.01 6.60 0.15
C LEU A 100 3.29 5.29 0.49
N VAL A 101 3.23 4.93 1.78
CA VAL A 101 2.50 3.74 2.23
C VAL A 101 1.01 3.85 1.91
N SER A 102 0.42 5.01 2.19
CA SER A 102 -1.00 5.28 1.93
C SER A 102 -1.31 5.19 0.42
N LYS A 103 -0.47 5.79 -0.43
CA LYS A 103 -0.59 5.73 -1.90
C LYS A 103 -0.45 4.29 -2.43
N SER A 104 0.53 3.55 -1.93
CA SER A 104 0.72 2.13 -2.30
C SER A 104 -0.51 1.30 -1.94
N ARG A 105 -1.05 1.45 -0.72
CA ARG A 105 -2.26 0.74 -0.28
C ARG A 105 -3.50 1.14 -1.08
N ILE A 106 -3.68 2.43 -1.36
CA ILE A 106 -4.79 2.92 -2.20
C ILE A 106 -4.71 2.32 -3.60
N LYS A 107 -3.51 2.28 -4.20
CA LYS A 107 -3.28 1.65 -5.52
C LYS A 107 -3.65 0.17 -5.47
N TRP A 108 -3.13 -0.57 -4.48
CA TRP A 108 -3.45 -1.98 -4.27
C TRP A 108 -4.97 -2.23 -4.10
N ILE A 109 -5.67 -1.41 -3.30
CA ILE A 109 -7.13 -1.50 -3.13
C ILE A 109 -7.84 -1.32 -4.48
N ASN A 110 -7.45 -0.32 -5.26
CA ASN A 110 -8.09 -0.03 -6.54
C ASN A 110 -7.87 -1.16 -7.57
N ASP A 111 -6.67 -1.71 -7.63
CA ASP A 111 -6.35 -2.82 -8.53
C ASP A 111 -7.09 -4.10 -8.11
N THR A 112 -7.13 -4.38 -6.80
CA THR A 112 -7.86 -5.55 -6.25
C THR A 112 -9.38 -5.40 -6.44
N LYS A 113 -9.93 -4.18 -6.33
CA LYS A 113 -11.35 -3.89 -6.65
C LYS A 113 -11.67 -4.20 -8.11
N LYS A 114 -10.81 -3.79 -9.04
CA LYS A 114 -10.97 -4.10 -10.47
C LYS A 114 -10.93 -5.60 -10.72
N LEU A 115 -9.97 -6.31 -10.13
CA LEU A 115 -9.88 -7.77 -10.21
C LEU A 115 -11.14 -8.45 -9.65
N THR A 116 -11.64 -7.98 -8.50
CA THR A 116 -12.86 -8.51 -7.87
C THR A 116 -14.08 -8.27 -8.76
N ALA A 117 -14.21 -7.10 -9.36
CA ALA A 117 -15.30 -6.77 -10.28
C ALA A 117 -15.27 -7.64 -11.54
N LEU A 118 -14.08 -7.86 -12.12
CA LEU A 118 -13.89 -8.77 -13.26
C LEU A 118 -14.28 -10.21 -12.90
N TYR A 119 -13.79 -10.70 -11.75
CA TYR A 119 -14.13 -12.02 -11.25
C TYR A 119 -15.65 -12.21 -11.07
N LEU A 120 -16.33 -11.24 -10.45
CA LEU A 120 -17.78 -11.27 -10.25
C LEU A 120 -18.54 -11.20 -11.57
N LYS A 121 -18.09 -10.36 -12.52
CA LYS A 121 -18.68 -10.24 -13.86
C LYS A 121 -18.63 -11.56 -14.60
N ASP A 122 -17.46 -12.21 -14.64
CA ASP A 122 -17.31 -13.51 -15.29
C ASP A 122 -18.08 -14.60 -14.52
N ALA A 123 -18.14 -14.56 -13.19
CA ALA A 123 -18.98 -15.47 -12.39
C ALA A 123 -20.48 -15.39 -12.79
N ILE A 124 -21.00 -14.17 -12.91
CA ILE A 124 -22.40 -13.92 -13.31
C ILE A 124 -22.63 -14.39 -14.75
N ARG A 125 -21.69 -14.09 -15.67
CA ARG A 125 -21.78 -14.52 -17.07
C ARG A 125 -21.81 -16.05 -17.17
N LEU A 126 -20.94 -16.74 -16.45
CA LEU A 126 -20.89 -18.20 -16.40
C LEU A 126 -22.15 -18.80 -15.76
N LYS A 127 -22.70 -18.14 -14.74
CA LYS A 127 -23.96 -18.54 -14.09
C LYS A 127 -25.14 -18.43 -15.06
N ASN A 128 -25.29 -17.30 -15.73
CA ASN A 128 -26.41 -17.03 -16.63
C ASN A 128 -26.30 -17.86 -17.92
N GLY A 129 -25.07 -18.11 -18.36
CA GLY A 129 -24.78 -18.80 -19.61
C GLY A 129 -24.72 -17.82 -20.78
N THR A 130 -23.88 -18.16 -21.76
CA THR A 130 -23.72 -17.44 -23.02
C THR A 130 -23.92 -18.44 -24.15
N GLN A 131 -24.53 -18.02 -25.26
CA GLN A 131 -24.76 -18.90 -26.43
C GLN A 131 -23.47 -19.15 -27.22
N ASN A 132 -22.55 -18.17 -27.23
CA ASN A 132 -21.26 -18.28 -27.87
C ASN A 132 -20.28 -19.12 -27.02
N GLU A 133 -19.84 -20.28 -27.55
CA GLU A 133 -18.90 -21.17 -26.87
C GLU A 133 -17.49 -20.58 -26.75
N LYS A 134 -17.04 -19.76 -27.72
CA LYS A 134 -15.74 -19.07 -27.64
C LYS A 134 -15.72 -18.12 -26.44
N GLU A 135 -16.71 -17.25 -26.32
CA GLU A 135 -16.85 -16.31 -25.20
C GLU A 135 -16.97 -17.02 -23.85
N LYS A 136 -17.63 -18.18 -23.82
CA LYS A 136 -17.79 -18.98 -22.61
C LYS A 136 -16.48 -19.64 -22.16
N LYS A 137 -15.62 -20.02 -23.10
CA LYS A 137 -14.26 -20.51 -22.82
C LYS A 137 -13.40 -19.38 -22.27
N GLU A 138 -13.35 -18.25 -22.96
CA GLU A 138 -12.59 -17.07 -22.52
C GLU A 138 -13.03 -16.57 -21.13
N ALA A 139 -14.34 -16.54 -20.86
CA ALA A 139 -14.85 -16.17 -19.54
C ALA A 139 -14.46 -17.17 -18.45
N LEU A 140 -14.30 -18.47 -18.78
CA LEU A 140 -13.82 -19.46 -17.82
C LEU A 140 -12.35 -19.27 -17.51
N ASP A 141 -11.55 -19.03 -18.53
CA ASP A 141 -10.10 -18.87 -18.39
C ASP A 141 -9.81 -17.61 -17.55
N ARG A 142 -10.44 -16.48 -17.89
CA ARG A 142 -10.36 -15.26 -17.05
C ARG A 142 -10.89 -15.46 -15.64
N PHE A 143 -11.99 -16.19 -15.46
CA PHE A 143 -12.53 -16.48 -14.13
C PHE A 143 -11.54 -17.27 -13.25
N ARG A 144 -10.80 -18.22 -13.85
CA ARG A 144 -9.76 -18.99 -13.15
C ARG A 144 -8.54 -18.12 -12.84
N GLU A 145 -8.07 -17.37 -13.82
CA GLU A 145 -6.92 -16.47 -13.66
C GLU A 145 -7.18 -15.40 -12.58
N THR A 146 -8.30 -14.69 -12.69
CA THR A 146 -8.69 -13.67 -11.71
C THR A 146 -8.89 -14.24 -10.31
N ARG A 147 -9.35 -15.49 -10.17
CA ARG A 147 -9.38 -16.19 -8.87
C ARG A 147 -7.98 -16.32 -8.28
N GLU A 148 -7.02 -16.82 -9.04
CA GLU A 148 -5.64 -17.01 -8.53
C GLU A 148 -5.02 -15.67 -8.16
N LEU A 149 -5.18 -14.65 -9.01
CA LEU A 149 -4.70 -13.29 -8.70
C LEU A 149 -5.35 -12.72 -7.44
N LEU A 150 -6.65 -12.95 -7.21
CA LEU A 150 -7.30 -12.53 -5.97
C LEU A 150 -6.73 -13.29 -4.76
N LEU A 151 -6.53 -14.60 -4.87
CA LEU A 151 -5.95 -15.40 -3.78
C LEU A 151 -4.48 -15.06 -3.50
N LEU A 152 -3.75 -14.51 -4.47
CA LEU A 152 -2.41 -13.94 -4.27
C LEU A 152 -2.48 -12.59 -3.56
N ASN A 153 -3.45 -11.74 -3.92
CA ASN A 153 -3.63 -10.42 -3.31
C ASN A 153 -4.13 -10.48 -1.85
N TYR A 154 -4.90 -11.51 -1.49
CA TYR A 154 -5.33 -11.75 -0.12
C TYR A 154 -4.42 -12.76 0.54
N SER A 155 -3.46 -12.33 1.37
CA SER A 155 -2.56 -13.21 2.12
C SER A 155 -3.33 -14.20 3.01
N ASP A 156 -2.73 -15.36 3.30
CA ASP A 156 -3.37 -16.40 4.11
C ASP A 156 -3.22 -16.11 5.62
N ASN A 157 -4.03 -15.18 6.12
CA ASN A 157 -4.07 -14.76 7.52
C ASN A 157 -5.52 -14.63 8.02
N GLU A 158 -5.68 -14.43 9.33
CA GLU A 158 -7.02 -14.32 9.93
C GLU A 158 -7.82 -13.11 9.40
N ASP A 159 -7.16 -11.97 9.14
CA ASP A 159 -7.78 -10.77 8.58
C ASP A 159 -8.45 -11.02 7.22
N ASN A 160 -7.85 -11.89 6.39
CA ASN A 160 -8.29 -12.18 5.03
C ASN A 160 -9.10 -13.48 4.91
N LYS A 161 -9.25 -14.22 6.00
CA LYS A 161 -9.86 -15.56 6.00
C LYS A 161 -11.30 -15.54 5.47
N GLN A 162 -12.09 -14.53 5.83
CA GLN A 162 -13.47 -14.40 5.39
C GLN A 162 -13.58 -14.18 3.88
N ILE A 163 -12.80 -13.24 3.32
CA ILE A 163 -12.84 -12.93 1.89
C ILE A 163 -12.28 -14.08 1.04
N ARG A 164 -11.19 -14.72 1.49
CA ARG A 164 -10.64 -15.93 0.86
C ARG A 164 -11.65 -17.07 0.82
N ARG A 165 -12.39 -17.29 1.92
CA ARG A 165 -13.48 -18.28 1.96
C ARG A 165 -14.56 -17.96 0.94
N CYS A 166 -15.02 -16.72 0.88
CA CYS A 166 -16.06 -16.30 -0.08
C CYS A 166 -15.62 -16.49 -1.54
N ILE A 167 -14.36 -16.23 -1.87
CA ILE A 167 -13.80 -16.49 -3.20
C ILE A 167 -13.81 -17.99 -3.52
N LYS A 168 -13.34 -18.83 -2.59
CA LYS A 168 -13.33 -20.29 -2.75
C LYS A 168 -14.75 -20.85 -2.91
N ASP A 169 -15.71 -20.36 -2.14
CA ASP A 169 -17.10 -20.78 -2.20
C ASP A 169 -17.77 -20.34 -3.50
N CYS A 170 -17.50 -19.11 -3.97
CA CYS A 170 -17.94 -18.64 -5.29
C CYS A 170 -17.40 -19.54 -6.41
N ASN A 171 -16.10 -19.85 -6.38
CA ASN A 171 -15.48 -20.76 -7.36
C ASN A 171 -16.15 -22.15 -7.37
N LYS A 172 -16.28 -22.78 -6.21
CA LYS A 172 -16.94 -24.09 -6.06
C LYS A 172 -18.37 -24.04 -6.60
N TYR A 173 -19.10 -22.97 -6.27
CA TYR A 173 -20.46 -22.77 -6.74
C TYR A 173 -20.55 -22.69 -8.26
N ILE A 174 -19.73 -21.85 -8.90
CA ILE A 174 -19.74 -21.67 -10.37
C ILE A 174 -19.37 -22.97 -11.09
N ILE A 175 -18.34 -23.69 -10.61
CA ILE A 175 -17.93 -24.97 -11.21
C ILE A 175 -19.07 -26.01 -11.09
N LYS A 176 -19.67 -26.16 -9.91
CA LYS A 176 -20.80 -27.07 -9.68
C LYS A 176 -21.99 -26.71 -10.56
N TRP A 177 -22.35 -25.43 -10.62
CA TRP A 177 -23.46 -24.93 -11.43
C TRP A 177 -23.27 -25.22 -12.92
N ARG A 178 -22.06 -25.04 -13.43
CA ARG A 178 -21.71 -25.37 -14.82
C ARG A 178 -21.91 -26.85 -15.11
N LYS A 179 -21.44 -27.74 -14.23
CA LYS A 179 -21.59 -29.20 -14.37
C LYS A 179 -23.08 -29.61 -14.43
N LEU A 180 -23.90 -29.03 -13.55
CA LEU A 180 -25.35 -29.27 -13.55
C LEU A 180 -26.01 -28.77 -14.84
N LYS A 181 -25.65 -27.56 -15.31
CA LYS A 181 -26.15 -27.04 -16.58
C LYS A 181 -25.75 -27.90 -17.79
N SER A 182 -24.54 -28.46 -17.81
CA SER A 182 -24.15 -29.39 -18.88
C SER A 182 -24.95 -30.70 -18.84
N GLN A 183 -25.25 -31.23 -17.65
CA GLN A 183 -26.07 -32.44 -17.50
C GLN A 183 -27.52 -32.22 -17.96
N VAL A 184 -28.08 -31.03 -17.74
CA VAL A 184 -29.39 -30.68 -18.30
C VAL A 184 -29.34 -30.55 -19.82
N LYS A 185 -28.28 -29.95 -20.38
CA LYS A 185 -28.12 -29.87 -21.84
C LYS A 185 -27.97 -31.24 -22.49
N SER A 186 -27.31 -32.20 -21.83
CA SER A 186 -27.13 -33.57 -22.34
C SER A 186 -28.34 -34.48 -22.07
N GLY A 187 -29.41 -33.98 -21.46
CA GLY A 187 -30.60 -34.78 -21.13
C GLY A 187 -30.43 -35.72 -19.94
N GLN A 188 -29.28 -35.71 -19.26
CA GLN A 188 -29.01 -36.54 -18.07
C GLN A 188 -29.76 -36.07 -16.81
N MET A 189 -30.34 -34.86 -16.84
CA MET A 189 -31.08 -34.26 -15.73
C MET A 189 -32.20 -33.38 -16.28
N LYS A 190 -33.37 -33.34 -15.62
CA LYS A 190 -34.43 -32.41 -16.01
C LYS A 190 -34.12 -31.02 -15.45
N LYS A 191 -34.55 -29.98 -16.16
CA LYS A 191 -34.37 -28.58 -15.71
C LYS A 191 -35.07 -28.30 -14.37
N SER A 192 -36.15 -29.02 -14.06
CA SER A 192 -36.85 -28.99 -12.77
C SER A 192 -35.97 -29.39 -11.59
N ASP A 193 -34.96 -30.21 -11.85
CA ASP A 193 -34.11 -30.81 -10.82
C ASP A 193 -32.89 -29.92 -10.52
N LEU A 194 -32.72 -28.81 -11.26
CA LEU A 194 -31.70 -27.84 -10.90
C LEU A 194 -32.01 -27.28 -9.52
N PRO A 195 -31.06 -27.33 -8.57
CA PRO A 195 -31.24 -26.65 -7.31
C PRO A 195 -31.52 -25.18 -7.60
N LYS A 196 -32.55 -24.62 -6.92
CA LYS A 196 -32.76 -23.17 -6.94
C LYS A 196 -31.43 -22.53 -6.61
N SER A 197 -30.96 -21.64 -7.50
CA SER A 197 -29.65 -21.01 -7.38
C SER A 197 -29.52 -20.50 -5.94
N PRO A 198 -28.53 -20.93 -5.15
CA PRO A 198 -28.30 -20.35 -3.84
C PRO A 198 -28.05 -18.86 -4.10
N VAL A 199 -29.06 -18.05 -3.76
CA VAL A 199 -29.19 -16.66 -4.18
C VAL A 199 -28.00 -15.82 -3.67
N ASN A 200 -27.22 -16.31 -2.71
CA ASN A 200 -26.32 -15.44 -1.99
C ASN A 200 -24.82 -15.70 -2.13
N VAL A 201 -24.28 -16.65 -2.92
CA VAL A 201 -22.80 -16.82 -2.91
C VAL A 201 -22.06 -15.67 -3.62
N ILE A 202 -22.51 -15.30 -4.83
CA ILE A 202 -21.94 -14.16 -5.59
C ILE A 202 -22.23 -12.84 -4.86
N SER A 203 -23.45 -12.69 -4.34
CA SER A 203 -23.86 -11.52 -3.56
C SER A 203 -23.06 -11.38 -2.26
N ASN A 204 -22.86 -12.47 -1.53
CA ASN A 204 -22.06 -12.50 -0.31
C ASN A 204 -20.60 -12.13 -0.59
N LEU A 205 -19.99 -12.65 -1.66
CA LEU A 205 -18.66 -12.21 -2.06
C LEU A 205 -18.63 -10.70 -2.35
N ARG A 206 -19.62 -10.17 -3.08
CA ARG A 206 -19.72 -8.72 -3.33
C ARG A 206 -19.80 -7.93 -2.01
N MET A 207 -20.69 -8.32 -1.09
CA MET A 207 -20.85 -7.63 0.19
C MET A 207 -19.58 -7.68 1.03
N VAL A 208 -19.02 -8.87 1.24
CA VAL A 208 -17.79 -9.06 2.01
C VAL A 208 -16.62 -8.29 1.39
N SER A 209 -16.49 -8.28 0.06
CA SER A 209 -15.49 -7.46 -0.62
C SER A 209 -15.70 -5.97 -0.40
N THR A 210 -16.93 -5.46 -0.49
CA THR A 210 -17.25 -4.06 -0.21
C THR A 210 -16.84 -3.67 1.21
N ASP A 211 -17.24 -4.46 2.20
CA ASP A 211 -16.91 -4.19 3.61
C ASP A 211 -15.40 -4.28 3.87
N TYR A 212 -14.74 -5.29 3.30
CA TYR A 212 -13.30 -5.46 3.39
C TYR A 212 -12.57 -4.24 2.82
N PHE A 213 -12.89 -3.81 1.59
CA PHE A 213 -12.26 -2.66 0.98
C PHE A 213 -12.55 -1.35 1.71
N LYS A 214 -13.71 -1.21 2.35
CA LYS A 214 -14.01 -0.06 3.20
C LYS A 214 -13.09 -0.01 4.42
N ARG A 215 -12.92 -1.13 5.14
CA ARG A 215 -12.00 -1.22 6.28
C ARG A 215 -10.56 -0.91 5.87
N GLU A 216 -10.11 -1.47 4.74
CA GLU A 216 -8.76 -1.24 4.21
C GLU A 216 -8.54 0.22 3.78
N TRP A 217 -9.55 0.85 3.20
CA TRP A 217 -9.54 2.26 2.85
C TRP A 217 -9.43 3.16 4.09
N ASP A 218 -10.16 2.83 5.15
CA ASP A 218 -10.12 3.58 6.41
C ASP A 218 -8.78 3.40 7.15
N LYS A 219 -8.11 2.25 7.00
CA LYS A 219 -6.72 2.05 7.46
C LYS A 219 -5.75 2.91 6.65
N ALA A 220 -5.88 2.92 5.32
CA ALA A 220 -5.03 3.71 4.43
C ALA A 220 -5.09 5.21 4.75
N LYS A 221 -6.28 5.75 5.02
CA LYS A 221 -6.45 7.16 5.46
C LYS A 221 -5.71 7.50 6.74
N LYS A 222 -5.51 6.52 7.62
CA LYS A 222 -4.81 6.68 8.91
C LYS A 222 -3.31 6.43 8.79
N GLY A 223 -2.78 6.16 7.58
CA GLY A 223 -1.39 5.77 7.37
C GLY A 223 -1.04 4.42 8.00
N LYS A 224 -2.04 3.58 8.28
CA LYS A 224 -1.91 2.24 8.84
C LYS A 224 -1.98 1.18 7.75
#